data_AF-A0A925XF09-F1
#
_entry.id   AF-A0A925XF09-F1
#
_cell.length_a   1.000
_cell.length_b   1.000
_cell.length_c   1.000
_cell.angle_alpha   90.00
_cell.angle_beta   90.00
_cell.angle_gamma   90.00
#
_symmetry.space_group_name_H-M   'P 1'
#
loop_
_entity.id
_entity.type
_entity.pdbx_description
1 polymer ?
#
loop_
_entity_poly.entity_id
_entity_poly.type
_entity_poly.pdbx_seq_one_letter_code
_entity_poly.pdbx_strand_id
1 'polypeptide(L)' 'MASNLPKNLVFGSFGAAGLVAVLAILDIATRSFPFAGSITMDILFILSAAIVGYLAWDAYKDMA' A
#
# COMPACT_ATOMS: atom_id res chain seq x y z
N MET A 1 0.84 30.67 4.32
CA MET A 1 1.25 29.55 3.45
C MET A 1 0.58 28.29 3.98
N ALA A 2 -0.59 27.93 3.46
CA ALA A 2 -1.29 26.72 3.87
C ALA A 2 -0.38 25.53 3.51
N SER A 3 0.12 24.84 4.53
CA SER A 3 1.08 23.77 4.39
C SER A 3 0.45 22.65 3.57
N ASN A 4 0.86 22.47 2.32
CA ASN A 4 0.49 21.34 1.45
C ASN A 4 1.01 19.98 1.98
N LEU A 5 1.60 19.97 3.18
CA LEU A 5 2.11 18.81 3.92
C LEU A 5 1.10 17.66 4.03
N PRO A 6 -0.18 17.84 4.43
CA PRO A 6 -1.09 16.72 4.59
C PRO A 6 -1.46 16.11 3.22
N LYS A 7 -1.66 16.94 2.19
CA LYS A 7 -1.92 16.46 0.82
C LYS A 7 -0.74 15.70 0.22
N ASN A 8 0.48 16.20 0.41
CA ASN A 8 1.70 15.52 -0.05
C ASN A 8 1.98 14.23 0.73
N LEU A 9 1.65 14.19 2.03
CA LEU A 9 1.80 13.01 2.88
C LEU A 9 0.81 11.90 2.47
N VAL A 10 -0.45 12.25 2.21
CA VAL A 10 -1.46 11.30 1.71
C VAL A 10 -1.01 10.71 0.37
N PHE A 11 -0.55 11.55 -0.56
CA PHE A 11 -0.06 11.08 -1.86
C PHE A 11 1.17 10.16 -1.74
N GLY A 12 2.09 10.47 -0.82
CA GLY A 12 3.25 9.62 -0.49
C GLY A 12 2.83 8.27 0.10
N SER A 13 1.87 8.26 1.02
CA SER A 13 1.35 7.03 1.63
C SER A 13 0.60 6.14 0.62
N PHE A 14 -0.14 6.75 -0.32
CA PHE A 14 -0.82 6.05 -1.39
C PHE A 14 0.17 5.37 -2.35
N GLY A 15 1.25 6.07 -2.71
CA GLY A 15 2.33 5.52 -3.53
C GLY A 15 3.08 4.37 -2.85
N ALA A 16 3.38 4.50 -1.54
CA ALA A 16 4.02 3.44 -0.77
C ALA A 16 3.13 2.19 -0.64
N ALA A 17 1.83 2.36 -0.37
CA ALA A 17 0.86 1.27 -0.30
C ALA A 17 0.71 0.55 -1.66
N GLY A 18 0.68 1.31 -2.76
CA GLY A 18 0.67 0.76 -4.11
C GLY A 18 1.91 -0.07 -4.43
N LEU A 19 3.11 0.39 -4.04
CA LEU A 19 4.35 -0.38 -4.19
C LEU A 19 4.32 -1.70 -3.41
N VAL A 20 3.83 -1.67 -2.17
CA VAL A 20 3.68 -2.87 -1.34
C VAL A 20 2.68 -3.85 -1.94
N ALA A 21 1.54 -3.36 -2.48
CA ALA A 21 0.57 -4.20 -3.17
C ALA A 21 1.18 -4.87 -4.42
N VAL A 22 1.93 -4.13 -5.22
CA VAL A 22 2.61 -4.66 -6.40
C VAL A 22 3.63 -5.72 -6.00
N LEU A 23 4.46 -5.46 -4.98
CA LEU A 23 5.45 -6.42 -4.49
C LEU A 23 4.79 -7.70 -3.95
N ALA A 24 3.65 -7.59 -3.26
CA ALA A 24 2.91 -8.74 -2.75
C ALA A 24 2.29 -9.59 -3.87
N ILE A 25 1.72 -8.96 -4.91
CA ILE A 25 1.22 -9.65 -6.09
C ILE A 25 2.37 -10.32 -6.87
N LEU A 26 3.50 -9.62 -6.97
CA LEU A 26 4.67 -10.12 -7.68
C LEU A 26 5.28 -11.33 -6.97
N ASP A 27 5.29 -11.38 -5.64
CA ASP A 27 5.74 -12.55 -4.87
C ASP A 27 4.85 -13.79 -5.12
N ILE A 28 3.53 -13.60 -5.17
CA ILE A 28 2.58 -14.66 -5.54
C ILE A 28 2.83 -15.14 -6.98
N ALA A 29 3.14 -14.23 -7.90
CA ALA A 29 3.37 -14.53 -9.31
C ALA A 29 4.73 -15.22 -9.58
N THR A 30 5.79 -14.84 -8.87
CA THR A 30 7.13 -15.42 -8.98
C THR A 30 7.33 -16.64 -8.06
N ARG A 31 6.32 -16.98 -7.24
CA ARG A 31 6.17 -18.22 -6.46
C ARG A 31 7.19 -18.43 -5.35
N SER A 32 8.22 -17.58 -5.16
CA SER A 32 9.22 -17.74 -4.08
C SER A 32 10.19 -16.54 -3.87
N PHE A 33 10.03 -15.40 -4.54
CA PHE A 33 11.03 -14.31 -4.50
C PHE A 33 10.33 -12.95 -4.52
N PRO A 34 10.41 -12.10 -3.47
CA PRO A 34 11.31 -12.03 -2.31
C PRO A 34 10.83 -12.56 -0.91
N PHE A 35 9.61 -13.08 -0.73
CA PHE A 35 9.06 -13.49 0.59
C PHE A 35 8.98 -15.01 0.82
N ALA A 36 9.93 -15.76 0.25
CA ALA A 36 10.19 -17.18 0.53
C ALA A 36 9.00 -18.15 0.35
N GLY A 37 7.94 -17.74 -0.36
CA GLY A 37 6.78 -18.60 -0.66
C GLY A 37 5.87 -18.87 0.54
N SER A 38 5.92 -18.03 1.58
CA SER A 38 5.03 -18.14 2.73
C SER A 38 3.67 -17.51 2.43
N ILE A 39 2.68 -18.35 2.09
CA ILE A 39 1.30 -17.94 1.80
C ILE A 39 0.70 -17.05 2.91
N THR A 40 1.13 -17.24 4.16
CA THR A 40 0.67 -16.39 5.28
C THR A 40 1.16 -14.95 5.14
N MET A 41 2.42 -14.74 4.73
CA MET A 41 2.97 -13.39 4.51
C MET A 41 2.30 -12.70 3.34
N ASP A 42 2.04 -13.41 2.26
CA ASP A 42 1.40 -12.85 1.05
C ASP A 42 0.01 -12.30 1.37
N ILE A 43 -0.79 -13.08 2.11
CA ILE A 43 -2.14 -12.68 2.54
C ILE A 43 -2.07 -11.47 3.46
N LEU A 44 -1.15 -11.46 4.44
CA LEU A 44 -1.00 -10.34 5.37
C LEU A 44 -0.53 -9.06 4.68
N PHE A 45 0.36 -9.15 3.69
CA PHE A 45 0.79 -7.99 2.91
C PHE A 45 -0.33 -7.45 2.01
N ILE A 46 -1.10 -8.31 1.35
CA ILE A 46 -2.25 -7.89 0.54
C ILE A 46 -3.31 -7.21 1.43
N LEU A 47 -3.65 -7.81 2.57
CA LEU A 47 -4.60 -7.23 3.51
C LEU A 47 -4.10 -5.88 4.05
N SER A 48 -2.84 -5.80 4.43
CA SER A 48 -2.24 -4.55 4.91
C SER A 48 -2.26 -3.46 3.83
N ALA A 49 -1.89 -3.80 2.59
CA ALA A 49 -1.95 -2.87 1.47
C ALA A 49 -3.38 -2.41 1.15
N ALA A 50 -4.37 -3.32 1.23
CA ALA A 50 -5.78 -2.99 1.05
C ALA A 50 -6.30 -2.03 2.12
N ILE A 51 -5.97 -2.27 3.40
CA ILE A 51 -6.37 -1.40 4.52
C ILE A 51 -5.73 -0.02 4.38
N VAL A 52 -4.42 0.05 4.11
CA VAL A 52 -3.71 1.32 3.94
C VAL A 52 -4.22 2.08 2.71
N GLY A 53 -4.48 1.38 1.60
CA GLY A 53 -5.08 1.99 0.40
C GLY A 53 -6.48 2.55 0.66
N TYR A 54 -7.32 1.82 1.40
CA TYR A 54 -8.64 2.31 1.81
C TYR A 54 -8.54 3.53 2.72
N LEU A 55 -7.65 3.50 3.72
CA LEU A 55 -7.45 4.62 4.64
C LEU A 55 -6.89 5.86 3.92
N ALA A 56 -5.99 5.66 2.96
CA ALA A 56 -5.43 6.74 2.16
C ALA A 56 -6.47 7.31 1.17
N TRP A 57 -7.40 6.49 0.67
CA TRP A 57 -8.54 6.95 -0.13
C TRP A 57 -9.53 7.77 0.69
N ASP A 58 -9.84 7.33 1.91
CA ASP A 58 -10.71 8.06 2.84
C ASP A 58 -10.10 9.43 3.21
N ALA A 59 -8.80 9.45 3.55
CA ALA A 59 -8.06 10.68 3.80
C ALA A 59 -7.96 11.58 2.56
N TYR A 60 -7.85 11.03 1.35
CA TYR A 60 -7.88 11.82 0.12
C TYR A 60 -9.24 12.47 -0.10
N LYS A 61 -10.34 11.73 0.13
CA LYS A 61 -11.70 12.26 0.03
C LYS A 61 -12.02 13.32 1.08
N ASP A 62 -11.47 13.21 2.27
CA ASP A 62 -11.66 14.18 3.34
C ASP A 62 -10.85 15.48 3.11
N MET A 63 -9.78 15.41 2.30
CA MET A 63 -8.91 16.55 1.96
C MET A 63 -9.16 17.17 0.57
N ALA A 64 -9.98 16.54 -0.28
CA ALA A 64 -10.36 17.00 -1.62
C ALA A 64 -11.66 17.81 -1.58
#